data_AF-A0A7X3U189-F1
#
_entry.id   AF-A0A7X3U189-F1
#
_cell.length_a   1.000
_cell.length_b   1.000
_cell.length_c   1.000
_cell.angle_alpha   90.00
_cell.angle_beta   90.00
_cell.angle_gamma   90.00
#
_symmetry.space_group_name_H-M   'P 1'
#
loop_
_entity.id
_entity.type
_entity.pdbx_description
1 polymer ?
#
loop_
_entity_poly.entity_id
_entity_poly.type
_entity_poly.pdbx_seq_one_letter_code
_entity_poly.pdbx_strand_id
1 'polypeptide(L)'
;VRLLPQGLSARGGGPARHGVLAVLGAGWVDEAAVLALPRVAERPAAIVYGPLRDADGQPDVVLLRLNGRALMTLRDAFPAMPIEGKPQCHIVAIAKEQGEVAASVGCALSRTRTKMMPDEMTAVIPGGRLEAAVDAIEAAAALNGMMAGYAADDARRFDA
;
A
#
# COMPACT_ATOMS: atom_id res chain seq x y z
N VAL A 1 2.72 8.21 10.42
CA VAL A 1 2.73 6.77 10.08
C VAL A 1 2.43 5.97 11.33
N ARG A 2 1.19 5.45 11.47
CA ARG A 2 0.82 4.62 12.61
C ARG A 2 1.35 3.21 12.34
N LEU A 3 2.35 2.80 13.12
CA LEU A 3 3.03 1.51 12.99
C LEU A 3 2.02 0.37 13.23
N LEU A 4 2.01 -0.63 12.35
CA LEU A 4 1.32 -1.90 12.58
C LEU A 4 2.24 -2.77 13.45
N PRO A 5 1.90 -3.05 14.72
CA PRO A 5 2.70 -3.89 15.57
C PRO A 5 2.22 -5.32 15.35
N GLN A 6 2.80 -6.07 14.43
CA GLN A 6 2.58 -7.52 14.35
C GLN A 6 3.86 -8.18 13.84
N GLY A 7 4.82 -8.42 14.74
CA GLY A 7 5.92 -9.35 14.48
C GLY A 7 5.34 -10.76 14.33
N LEU A 8 5.38 -11.30 13.11
CA LEU A 8 5.11 -12.72 12.87
C LEU A 8 6.44 -13.43 12.61
N SER A 9 7.00 -14.04 13.65
CA SER A 9 8.05 -15.05 13.51
C SER A 9 7.45 -16.28 12.82
N ALA A 10 7.89 -16.57 11.59
CA ALA A 10 7.44 -17.73 10.84
C ALA A 10 8.43 -18.89 11.03
N ARG A 11 8.10 -19.86 11.90
CA ARG A 11 8.67 -21.21 11.86
C ARG A 11 7.67 -22.18 11.22
N GLY A 12 8.17 -22.94 10.22
CA GLY A 12 7.70 -24.26 9.78
C GLY A 12 6.20 -24.50 9.58
N GLY A 13 5.75 -24.54 8.33
CA GLY A 13 4.40 -24.99 7.97
C GLY A 13 3.33 -23.89 8.04
N GLY A 14 3.50 -22.79 7.31
CA GLY A 14 2.78 -21.54 7.56
C GLY A 14 1.26 -21.43 7.27
N PRO A 15 0.56 -20.49 7.95
CA PRO A 15 -0.87 -20.18 7.80
C PRO A 15 -1.29 -19.67 6.40
N ALA A 16 -0.35 -19.32 5.53
CA ALA A 16 -0.62 -18.82 4.18
C ALA A 16 -1.35 -19.83 3.29
N ARG A 17 -0.98 -21.13 3.35
CA ARG A 17 -1.66 -22.19 2.55
C ARG A 17 -3.12 -22.38 2.98
N HIS A 18 -3.39 -22.25 4.27
CA HIS A 18 -4.74 -22.35 4.82
C HIS A 18 -5.59 -21.13 4.41
N GLY A 19 -4.97 -19.95 4.31
CA GLY A 19 -5.64 -18.74 3.85
C GLY A 19 -6.10 -18.82 2.39
N VAL A 20 -5.25 -19.30 1.48
CA VAL A 20 -5.60 -19.44 0.05
C VAL A 20 -6.70 -20.48 -0.16
N LEU A 21 -6.60 -21.65 0.48
CA LEU A 21 -7.65 -22.68 0.40
C LEU A 21 -8.98 -22.20 0.96
N ALA A 22 -8.98 -21.42 2.05
CA ALA A 22 -10.21 -20.87 2.63
C ALA A 22 -10.90 -19.87 1.68
N VAL A 23 -10.14 -18.99 1.02
CA VAL A 23 -10.75 -18.00 0.11
C VAL A 23 -11.26 -18.62 -1.20
N LEU A 24 -10.58 -19.66 -1.70
CA LEU A 24 -11.05 -20.45 -2.84
C LEU A 24 -12.29 -21.28 -2.48
N GLY A 25 -12.25 -21.98 -1.34
CA GLY A 25 -13.38 -22.80 -0.87
C GLY A 25 -14.63 -21.97 -0.56
N ALA A 26 -14.47 -20.71 -0.17
CA ALA A 26 -15.58 -19.76 0.03
C ALA A 26 -16.07 -19.12 -1.28
N GLY A 27 -15.44 -19.37 -2.43
CA GLY A 27 -15.75 -18.72 -3.70
C GLY A 27 -15.45 -17.21 -3.71
N TRP A 28 -14.63 -16.72 -2.76
CA TRP A 28 -14.33 -15.28 -2.65
C TRP A 28 -13.33 -14.82 -3.71
N VAL A 29 -12.51 -15.73 -4.22
CA VAL A 29 -11.67 -15.60 -5.41
C VAL A 29 -11.74 -16.91 -6.20
N ASP A 30 -11.57 -16.84 -7.51
CA ASP A 30 -11.39 -18.03 -8.35
C ASP A 30 -9.90 -18.37 -8.52
N GLU A 31 -9.62 -19.56 -9.05
CA GLU A 31 -8.26 -20.06 -9.25
C GLU A 31 -7.48 -19.23 -10.27
N ALA A 32 -8.14 -18.78 -11.35
CA ALA A 32 -7.53 -17.95 -12.38
C ALA A 32 -7.01 -16.63 -11.79
N ALA A 33 -7.81 -15.99 -10.93
CA ALA A 33 -7.45 -14.77 -10.23
C ALA A 33 -6.25 -14.97 -9.30
N VAL A 34 -6.13 -16.12 -8.64
CA VAL A 34 -4.98 -16.44 -7.78
C VAL A 34 -3.71 -16.69 -8.61
N LEU A 35 -3.83 -17.42 -9.72
CA LEU A 35 -2.69 -17.74 -10.59
C LEU A 35 -2.15 -16.53 -11.34
N ALA A 36 -2.99 -15.52 -11.60
CA ALA A 36 -2.60 -14.27 -12.24
C ALA A 36 -1.87 -13.29 -11.32
N LEU A 37 -1.82 -13.54 -10.00
CA LEU A 37 -1.20 -12.60 -9.07
C LEU A 37 0.31 -12.49 -9.27
N PRO A 38 0.88 -11.29 -9.18
CA PRO A 38 2.32 -11.14 -9.06
C PRO A 38 2.78 -11.80 -7.75
N ARG A 39 3.92 -12.48 -7.82
CA ARG A 39 4.54 -13.20 -6.70
C ARG A 39 5.95 -12.71 -6.50
N VAL A 40 6.39 -12.66 -5.25
CA VAL A 40 7.81 -12.47 -4.94
C VAL A 40 8.57 -13.68 -5.47
N ALA A 41 9.56 -13.46 -6.33
CA ALA A 41 10.25 -14.54 -7.04
C ALA A 41 11.12 -15.36 -6.08
N GLU A 42 11.79 -14.65 -5.16
CA GLU A 42 12.66 -15.25 -4.17
C GLU A 42 11.88 -15.74 -2.95
N ARG A 43 12.38 -16.81 -2.33
CA ARG A 43 11.88 -17.27 -1.04
C ARG A 43 12.82 -16.80 0.06
N PRO A 44 12.53 -15.67 0.73
CA PRO A 44 13.44 -15.14 1.74
C PRO A 44 13.50 -16.06 2.96
N ALA A 45 14.67 -16.16 3.58
CA ALA A 45 14.86 -16.93 4.82
C ALA A 45 14.15 -16.28 6.01
N ALA A 46 13.99 -14.96 5.99
CA ALA A 46 13.26 -14.17 6.97
C ALA A 46 12.64 -12.93 6.32
N ILE A 47 11.57 -12.41 6.90
CA ILE A 47 10.97 -11.12 6.52
C ILE A 47 11.13 -10.19 7.73
N VAL A 48 11.78 -9.05 7.53
CA VAL A 48 12.02 -8.06 8.58
C VAL A 48 11.11 -6.87 8.35
N TYR A 49 10.42 -6.46 9.42
CA TYR A 49 9.59 -5.26 9.42
C TYR A 49 10.13 -4.31 10.48
N GLY A 50 10.24 -3.04 10.14
CA GLY A 50 10.68 -2.00 11.07
C GLY A 50 10.21 -0.62 10.61
N PRO A 51 10.22 0.38 11.51
CA PRO A 51 10.06 1.77 11.12
C PRO A 51 11.15 2.16 10.10
N LEU A 52 10.77 2.91 9.07
CA LEU A 52 11.72 3.30 8.01
C LEU A 52 12.96 4.03 8.53
N ARG A 53 12.81 4.86 9.57
CA ARG A 53 13.91 5.57 10.23
C ARG A 53 14.91 4.66 10.96
N ASP A 54 14.51 3.42 11.26
CA ASP A 54 15.31 2.44 11.97
C ASP A 54 15.84 1.37 10.99
N ALA A 55 15.72 1.60 9.68
CA ALA A 55 16.16 0.65 8.66
C ALA A 55 17.68 0.71 8.47
N ASP A 56 18.34 -0.44 8.61
CA ASP A 56 19.76 -0.60 8.29
C ASP A 56 19.93 -0.79 6.77
N GLY A 57 20.04 0.33 6.06
CA GLY A 57 20.22 0.36 4.60
C GLY A 57 18.91 0.45 3.82
N GLN A 58 18.96 0.15 2.53
CA GLN A 58 17.82 0.30 1.63
C GLN A 58 16.81 -0.85 1.85
N PRO A 59 15.55 -0.57 2.22
CA PRO A 59 14.52 -1.60 2.31
C PRO A 59 14.16 -2.13 0.91
N ASP A 60 13.59 -3.33 0.83
CA ASP A 60 13.00 -3.82 -0.42
C ASP A 60 11.82 -2.94 -0.87
N VAL A 61 10.95 -2.63 0.09
CA VAL A 61 9.73 -1.87 -0.09
C VAL A 61 9.38 -1.11 1.19
N VAL A 62 8.62 -0.02 1.05
CA VAL A 62 8.07 0.77 2.15
C VAL A 62 6.55 0.67 2.13
N LEU A 63 5.98 0.16 3.22
CA LEU A 63 4.53 0.06 3.42
C LEU A 63 3.99 1.34 4.07
N LEU A 64 2.95 1.91 3.47
CA LEU A 64 2.26 3.11 3.93
C LEU A 64 0.82 2.77 4.33
N ARG A 65 0.37 3.35 5.45
CA ARG A 65 -1.05 3.49 5.80
C ARG A 65 -1.46 4.94 5.54
N LEU A 66 -2.51 5.13 4.77
CA LEU A 66 -2.91 6.43 4.27
C LEU A 66 -4.43 6.55 4.15
N ASN A 67 -4.96 7.76 4.11
CA ASN A 67 -6.38 8.03 3.91
C ASN A 67 -6.67 8.52 2.48
N GLY A 68 -7.95 8.84 2.19
CA GLY A 68 -8.40 9.38 0.89
C GLY A 68 -7.54 10.50 0.34
N ARG A 69 -7.30 11.52 1.18
CA ARG A 69 -6.52 12.71 0.79
C ARG A 69 -5.06 12.37 0.47
N ALA A 70 -4.43 11.52 1.28
CA ALA A 70 -3.05 11.10 1.02
C ALA A 70 -2.96 10.20 -0.23
N LEU A 71 -3.98 9.38 -0.52
CA LEU A 71 -4.02 8.59 -1.76
C LEU A 71 -4.16 9.47 -3.00
N MET A 72 -4.98 10.52 -2.93
CA MET A 72 -5.11 11.52 -3.99
C MET A 72 -3.74 12.12 -4.33
N THR A 73 -3.03 12.66 -3.34
CA THR A 73 -1.67 13.20 -3.54
C THR A 73 -0.70 12.15 -4.10
N LEU A 74 -0.74 10.91 -3.60
CA LEU A 74 0.12 9.84 -4.10
C LEU A 74 -0.20 9.49 -5.56
N ARG A 75 -1.48 9.53 -5.94
CA ARG A 75 -1.93 9.28 -7.32
C ARG A 75 -1.54 10.41 -8.27
N ASP A 76 -1.53 11.66 -7.80
CA ASP A 76 -1.05 12.79 -8.60
C ASP A 76 0.47 12.68 -8.85
N ALA A 77 1.23 12.26 -7.84
CA ALA A 77 2.66 11.97 -7.96
C ALA A 77 2.95 10.78 -8.90
N PHE A 78 2.04 9.79 -8.94
CA PHE A 78 2.18 8.59 -9.77
C PHE A 78 0.87 8.27 -10.53
N PRO A 79 0.56 8.98 -11.63
CA PRO A 79 -0.74 8.85 -12.30
C PRO A 79 -1.08 7.46 -12.83
N ALA A 80 -0.06 6.68 -13.17
CA ALA A 80 -0.18 5.31 -13.67
C ALA A 80 -0.20 4.25 -12.57
N MET A 81 -0.04 4.60 -11.29
CA MET A 81 0.04 3.60 -10.23
C MET A 81 -1.26 2.79 -10.12
N PRO A 82 -1.18 1.44 -10.03
CA PRO A 82 -2.36 0.62 -9.84
C PRO A 82 -2.97 0.86 -8.44
N ILE A 83 -4.31 0.77 -8.38
CA ILE A 83 -5.08 0.79 -7.13
C ILE A 83 -5.91 -0.48 -7.09
N GLU A 84 -5.55 -1.36 -6.17
CA GLU A 84 -6.04 -2.73 -6.14
C GLU A 84 -7.10 -2.98 -5.05
N GLY A 85 -8.01 -3.91 -5.32
CA GLY A 85 -9.07 -4.29 -4.38
C GLY A 85 -8.70 -5.51 -3.54
N LYS A 86 -8.80 -6.68 -4.17
CA LYS A 86 -8.43 -7.96 -3.58
C LYS A 86 -7.61 -8.79 -4.56
N PRO A 87 -6.62 -9.55 -4.07
CA PRO A 87 -6.14 -9.58 -2.69
C PRO A 87 -5.10 -8.48 -2.42
N GLN A 88 -5.30 -7.66 -1.38
CA GLN A 88 -4.42 -6.51 -1.05
C GLN A 88 -2.93 -6.86 -1.03
N CYS A 89 -2.55 -8.07 -0.57
CA CYS A 89 -1.15 -8.44 -0.37
C CYS A 89 -0.28 -8.41 -1.64
N HIS A 90 -0.86 -8.50 -2.85
CA HIS A 90 -0.08 -8.50 -4.09
C HIS A 90 0.59 -7.16 -4.44
N ILE A 91 0.16 -6.04 -3.84
CA ILE A 91 0.82 -4.73 -4.05
C ILE A 91 2.28 -4.71 -3.58
N VAL A 92 2.63 -5.61 -2.65
CA VAL A 92 4.02 -5.82 -2.19
C VAL A 92 4.85 -6.45 -3.31
N ALA A 93 4.28 -7.43 -4.01
CA ALA A 93 4.94 -8.08 -5.14
C ALA A 93 5.05 -7.13 -6.35
N ILE A 94 4.02 -6.33 -6.63
CA ILE A 94 4.08 -5.26 -7.65
C ILE A 94 5.27 -4.34 -7.35
N ALA A 95 5.38 -3.82 -6.12
CA ALA A 95 6.47 -2.92 -5.79
C ALA A 95 7.85 -3.57 -5.82
N LYS A 96 8.00 -4.77 -5.23
CA LYS A 96 9.31 -5.44 -5.16
C LYS A 96 9.79 -5.93 -6.52
N GLU A 97 8.90 -6.51 -7.31
CA GLU A 97 9.29 -7.22 -8.55
C GLU A 97 9.19 -6.34 -9.80
N GLN A 98 8.23 -5.41 -9.83
CA GLN A 98 7.99 -4.54 -11.01
C GLN A 98 8.58 -3.15 -10.80
N GLY A 99 9.01 -2.81 -9.58
CA GLY A 99 9.55 -1.48 -9.27
C GLY A 99 8.48 -0.38 -9.37
N GLU A 100 7.21 -0.74 -9.17
CA GLU A 100 6.08 0.19 -9.29
C GLU A 100 5.52 0.59 -7.91
N VAL A 101 5.21 1.88 -7.74
CA VAL A 101 4.39 2.31 -6.60
C VAL A 101 2.98 1.75 -6.83
N ALA A 102 2.38 1.16 -5.80
CA ALA A 102 1.05 0.58 -5.91
C ALA A 102 0.24 0.82 -4.63
N ALA A 103 -1.06 0.98 -4.77
CA ALA A 103 -1.97 1.13 -3.64
C ALA A 103 -3.03 0.03 -3.63
N SER A 104 -3.67 -0.16 -2.48
CA SER A 104 -4.86 -0.97 -2.37
C SER A 104 -5.82 -0.38 -1.36
N VAL A 105 -7.11 -0.45 -1.70
CA VAL A 105 -8.21 -0.11 -0.81
C VAL A 105 -8.38 -1.13 0.33
N GLY A 106 -7.62 -2.21 0.36
CA GLY A 106 -7.67 -3.20 1.44
C GLY A 106 -8.82 -4.19 1.26
N CYS A 107 -8.46 -5.48 1.18
CA CYS A 107 -9.41 -6.56 1.10
C CYS A 107 -9.94 -6.94 2.49
N ALA A 108 -11.07 -7.66 2.57
CA ALA A 108 -11.70 -8.03 3.83
C ALA A 108 -10.72 -8.67 4.84
N LEU A 109 -9.90 -9.63 4.38
CA LEU A 109 -8.90 -10.28 5.22
C LEU A 109 -7.87 -9.29 5.78
N SER A 110 -7.36 -8.38 4.95
CA SER A 110 -6.34 -7.42 5.38
C SER A 110 -6.92 -6.38 6.33
N ARG A 111 -8.12 -5.85 6.03
CA ARG A 111 -8.80 -4.89 6.88
C ARG A 111 -9.02 -5.44 8.29
N THR A 112 -9.49 -6.69 8.40
CA THR A 112 -9.66 -7.37 9.68
C THR A 112 -8.33 -7.64 10.39
N ARG A 113 -7.34 -8.22 9.71
CA ARG A 113 -6.05 -8.59 10.33
C ARG A 113 -5.23 -7.39 10.80
N THR A 114 -5.32 -6.28 10.07
CA THR A 114 -4.52 -5.09 10.34
C THR A 114 -5.29 -4.01 11.09
N LYS A 115 -6.55 -4.27 11.46
CA LYS A 115 -7.46 -3.29 12.10
C LYS A 115 -7.49 -1.97 11.34
N MET A 116 -7.53 -2.05 10.00
CA MET A 116 -7.56 -0.89 9.12
C MET A 116 -8.90 -0.15 9.30
N MET A 117 -8.85 1.15 9.51
CA MET A 117 -10.04 2.00 9.64
C MET A 117 -10.81 2.11 8.31
N PRO A 118 -12.11 2.48 8.33
CA PRO A 118 -12.90 2.59 7.11
C PRO A 118 -12.33 3.57 6.07
N ASP A 119 -11.74 4.68 6.53
CA ASP A 119 -11.14 5.74 5.72
C ASP A 119 -9.68 5.47 5.35
N GLU A 120 -9.11 4.37 5.84
CA GLU A 120 -7.73 3.98 5.59
C GLU A 120 -7.60 3.04 4.39
N MET A 121 -6.44 3.14 3.75
CA MET A 121 -5.93 2.31 2.66
C MET A 121 -4.45 2.02 2.90
N THR A 122 -3.86 1.22 2.03
CA THR A 122 -2.42 0.92 2.03
C THR A 122 -1.79 1.26 0.70
N ALA A 123 -0.54 1.70 0.72
CA ALA A 123 0.31 1.74 -0.47
C ALA A 123 1.69 1.16 -0.18
N VAL A 124 2.40 0.85 -1.25
CA VAL A 124 3.77 0.35 -1.21
C VAL A 124 4.61 1.13 -2.20
N ILE A 125 5.77 1.60 -1.72
CA ILE A 125 6.80 2.25 -2.53
C ILE A 125 7.99 1.29 -2.63
N PRO A 126 8.52 1.00 -3.83
CA PRO A 126 9.78 0.25 -3.97
C PRO A 126 10.92 1.00 -3.29
N GLY A 127 11.75 0.32 -2.49
CA GLY A 127 12.78 1.01 -1.72
C GLY A 127 13.80 1.76 -2.57
N GLY A 128 14.15 1.23 -3.74
CA GLY A 128 15.03 1.90 -4.70
C GLY A 128 14.43 3.14 -5.38
N ARG A 129 13.14 3.40 -5.17
CA ARG A 129 12.44 4.60 -5.66
C ARG A 129 12.03 5.54 -4.55
N LEU A 130 12.41 5.26 -3.30
CA LEU A 130 11.91 5.97 -2.14
C LEU A 130 12.23 7.48 -2.20
N GLU A 131 13.47 7.84 -2.51
CA GLU A 131 13.90 9.25 -2.60
C GLU A 131 13.11 10.01 -3.68
N ALA A 132 13.12 9.49 -4.92
CA ALA A 132 12.36 10.06 -6.02
C ALA A 132 10.84 10.12 -5.73
N ALA A 133 10.32 9.19 -4.93
CA ALA A 133 8.92 9.21 -4.52
C ALA A 133 8.61 10.28 -3.49
N VAL A 134 9.51 10.55 -2.55
CA VAL A 134 9.37 11.67 -1.62
C VAL A 134 9.31 12.98 -2.39
N ASP A 135 10.25 13.22 -3.29
CA ASP A 135 10.28 14.45 -4.11
C ASP A 135 8.98 14.66 -4.91
N ALA A 136 8.51 13.60 -5.58
CA ALA A 136 7.28 13.67 -6.37
C ALA A 136 6.03 13.90 -5.50
N ILE A 137 5.97 13.27 -4.32
CA ILE A 137 4.86 13.45 -3.37
C ILE A 137 4.86 14.87 -2.80
N GLU A 138 6.03 15.43 -2.48
CA GLU A 138 6.15 16.81 -1.98
C GLU A 138 5.72 17.83 -3.03
N ALA A 139 6.16 17.65 -4.27
CA ALA A 139 5.72 18.49 -5.39
C ALA A 139 4.19 18.43 -5.60
N ALA A 140 3.61 17.23 -5.63
CA ALA A 140 2.17 17.03 -5.74
C ALA A 140 1.41 17.64 -4.54
N ALA A 141 1.92 17.47 -3.33
CA ALA A 141 1.33 18.03 -2.12
C ALA A 141 1.31 19.56 -2.14
N ALA A 142 2.37 20.20 -2.62
CA ALA A 142 2.44 21.65 -2.77
C ALA A 142 1.39 22.17 -3.77
N LEU A 143 1.28 21.55 -4.94
CA LEU A 143 0.27 21.89 -5.95
C LEU A 143 -1.16 21.73 -5.40
N ASN A 144 -1.43 20.60 -4.75
CA ASN A 144 -2.72 20.32 -4.14
C ASN A 144 -3.07 21.31 -3.03
N GLY A 145 -2.07 21.72 -2.23
CA GLY A 145 -2.22 22.76 -1.22
C GLY A 145 -2.60 24.12 -1.81
N MET A 146 -1.95 24.53 -2.90
CA MET A 146 -2.28 25.79 -3.58
C MET A 146 -3.70 25.78 -4.14
N MET A 147 -4.14 24.69 -4.77
CA MET A 147 -5.48 24.58 -5.31
C MET A 147 -6.56 24.48 -4.24
N ALA A 148 -6.29 23.78 -3.13
CA ALA A 148 -7.18 23.74 -1.97
C ALA A 148 -7.32 25.14 -1.34
N GLY A 149 -6.23 25.91 -1.26
CA GLY A 149 -6.25 27.30 -0.81
C GLY A 149 -7.12 28.19 -1.71
N TYR A 150 -6.91 28.11 -3.03
CA TYR A 150 -7.75 28.82 -4.00
C TYR A 150 -9.24 28.48 -3.83
N ALA A 151 -9.58 27.19 -3.76
CA ALA A 151 -10.97 26.76 -3.61
C ALA A 151 -11.60 27.24 -2.29
N ALA A 152 -10.82 27.27 -1.21
CA ALA A 152 -11.28 27.80 0.08
C ALA A 152 -11.52 29.32 0.02
N ASP A 153 -10.68 30.07 -0.69
CA ASP A 153 -10.83 31.51 -0.88
C ASP A 153 -12.04 31.83 -1.76
N ASP A 154 -12.25 31.04 -2.81
CA ASP A 154 -13.37 31.16 -3.72
C ASP A 154 -14.71 30.87 -3.01
N ALA A 155 -14.78 29.80 -2.22
CA ALA A 155 -15.97 29.47 -1.42
C ALA A 155 -16.42 30.62 -0.50
N ARG A 156 -15.46 31.31 0.15
CA ARG A 156 -15.77 32.46 1.02
C ARG A 156 -16.39 33.65 0.28
N ARG A 157 -16.23 33.75 -1.04
CA ARG A 157 -16.86 34.80 -1.85
C ARG A 157 -18.35 34.55 -2.09
N PHE A 158 -18.80 33.31 -1.94
CA PHE A 158 -20.20 32.92 -2.14
C PHE A 158 -21.00 32.84 -0.82
N ASP A 159 -20.30 32.82 0.32
CA ASP A 159 -20.90 32.85 1.65
C ASP A 159 -21.08 34.28 2.22
N ALA A 160 -20.63 35.31 1.49
CA ALA A 160 -20.76 36.74 1.82
C ALA A 160 -21.90 37.40 1.03
#